data_AF-A0A9D0T3I5-F1
#
_entry.id   AF-A0A9D0T3I5-F1
#
_cell.length_a   1.000
_cell.length_b   1.000
_cell.length_c   1.000
_cell.angle_alpha   90.00
_cell.angle_beta   90.00
_cell.angle_gamma   90.00
#
_symmetry.space_group_name_H-M   'P 1'
#
loop_
_entity.id
_entity.type
_entity.pdbx_description
1 polymer ?
#
loop_
_entity_poly.entity_id
_entity_poly.type
_entity_poly.pdbx_seq_one_letter_code
_entity_poly.pdbx_strand_id
1 'polypeptide(L)' 'MIDKIPAAYKDIDQVMAHQSDLVDAVHILKQIVCVKG' A
#
# COMPACT_ATOMS: atom_id res chain seq x y z
N MET A 1 9.20 -15.74 3.95
CA MET A 1 7.78 -15.82 3.49
C MET A 1 6.87 -14.90 4.30
N ILE A 2 7.05 -14.78 5.62
CA ILE A 2 6.27 -13.88 6.51
C ILE A 2 6.60 -12.40 6.30
N ASP A 3 7.79 -12.08 5.78
CA ASP A 3 8.32 -10.73 5.58
C ASP A 3 7.54 -9.85 4.60
N LYS A 4 6.68 -10.44 3.74
CA LYS A 4 5.90 -9.69 2.75
C LYS A 4 4.40 -9.90 2.86
N ILE A 5 3.91 -10.42 3.98
CA ILE A 5 2.47 -10.42 4.21
C ILE A 5 2.03 -8.97 4.48
N PRO A 6 0.79 -8.58 4.17
CA PRO A 6 0.35 -7.19 4.35
C PRO A 6 0.63 -6.61 5.75
N ALA A 7 0.46 -7.43 6.79
CA ALA A 7 0.71 -7.06 8.19
C ALA A 7 2.18 -6.77 8.52
N ALA A 8 3.13 -7.10 7.63
CA ALA A 8 4.55 -6.75 7.79
C ALA A 8 4.84 -5.30 7.37
N TYR A 9 3.89 -4.61 6.73
CA TYR A 9 4.00 -3.23 6.27
C TYR A 9 3.06 -2.31 7.03
N LYS A 10 3.30 -1.00 6.92
CA LYS A 10 2.39 0.04 7.42
C LYS A 10 1.11 0.04 6.60
N ASP A 11 0.02 0.49 7.22
CA ASP A 11 -1.22 0.77 6.50
C ASP A 11 -0.99 1.84 5.44
N ILE A 12 -1.31 1.53 4.19
CA ILE A 12 -1.10 2.42 3.05
C ILE A 12 -1.98 3.67 3.17
N ASP A 13 -3.20 3.55 3.71
CA ASP A 13 -4.11 4.68 3.84
C ASP A 13 -3.55 5.70 4.83
N GLN A 14 -2.94 5.22 5.92
CA GLN A 14 -2.29 6.08 6.89
C GLN A 14 -1.05 6.77 6.32
N VAL A 15 -0.25 6.05 5.52
CA VAL A 15 0.93 6.62 4.85
C VAL A 15 0.53 7.72 3.87
N MET A 16 -0.49 7.49 3.05
CA MET A 16 -0.96 8.47 2.06
C MET A 16 -1.57 9.71 2.74
N ALA A 17 -2.31 9.53 3.84
CA ALA A 17 -2.87 10.64 4.61
C ALA A 17 -1.79 11.58 5.19
N HIS A 18 -0.62 11.05 5.58
CA HIS A 18 0.47 11.87 6.11
C HIS A 18 1.23 12.70 5.06
N GLN A 19 1.02 12.43 3.77
CA GLN A 19 1.72 13.15 2.69
C GLN A 19 0.76 13.86 1.73
N SER A 20 -0.51 14.02 2.11
CA SER A 20 -1.56 14.60 1.25
C SER A 20 -1.28 16.06 0.83
N ASP A 21 -0.39 16.75 1.53
CA ASP A 21 0.08 18.10 1.22
C ASP A 21 1.20 18.13 0.17
N LEU A 22 1.85 17.00 -0.09
CA LEU A 22 2.99 16.87 -1.00
C LEU A 22 2.69 16.03 -2.25
N VAL A 23 1.70 15.13 -2.18
CA VAL A 23 1.34 14.22 -3.28
C VAL A 23 -0.17 14.11 -3.46
N ASP A 24 -0.59 13.86 -4.71
CA ASP A 24 -1.98 13.61 -5.06
C ASP A 24 -2.16 12.22 -5.68
N ALA A 25 -3.21 11.51 -5.26
CA ALA A 25 -3.51 10.16 -5.69
C ALA A 25 -4.35 10.19 -6.96
N VAL A 26 -3.69 10.09 -8.12
CA VAL A 26 -4.39 10.14 -9.42
C VAL A 26 -5.29 8.91 -9.61
N HIS A 27 -4.87 7.73 -9.14
CA HIS A 27 -5.64 6.49 -9.23
C HIS A 27 -5.33 5.58 -8.02
N ILE A 28 -6.33 4.82 -7.56
CA ILE A 28 -6.19 3.81 -6.51
C ILE A 28 -6.45 2.43 -7.10
N LEU A 29 -5.51 1.50 -6.92
CA LEU A 29 -5.58 0.14 -7.45
C LEU A 29 -5.75 -0.85 -6.30
N LYS A 30 -6.76 -1.74 -6.44
CA LYS A 30 -6.98 -2.84 -5.49
C LYS A 30 -6.41 -4.13 -6.06
N GLN A 31 -5.52 -4.75 -5.29
CA GLN A 31 -4.97 -6.05 -5.66
C GLN A 31 -6.03 -7.16 -5.51
N ILE A 32 -6.12 -8.03 -6.52
CA ILE A 32 -7.02 -9.20 -6.53
C ILE A 32 -6.24 -10.51 -6.33
N VAL A 33 -5.04 -10.63 -6.89
CA VAL A 33 -4.17 -11.80 -6.72
C VAL A 33 -2.71 -11.39 -6.59
N CYS A 34 -1.95 -12.11 -5.77
CA CYS A 34 -0.50 -11.97 -5.67
C CYS A 34 0.15 -13.28 -6.13
N VAL A 35 0.85 -13.25 -7.26
CA VAL A 35 1.65 -14.38 -7.73
C VAL A 35 3.11 -14.10 -7.39
N LYS A 36 3.72 -15.01 -6.62
CA LYS A 36 5.14 -14.99 -6.26
C LYS A 36 5.84 -16.14 -6.96
N GLY A 37 7.02 -15.86 -7.51
CA GLY A 37 7.98 -16.89 -7.95
C GLY A 37 8.85 -17.37 -6.80
#